data_AF-F0MCG5-F1
#
_entry.id   AF-F0MCG5-F1
#
_cell.length_a   1.000
_cell.length_b   1.000
_cell.length_c   1.000
_cell.angle_alpha   90.00
_cell.angle_beta   90.00
_cell.angle_gamma   90.00
#
_symmetry.space_group_name_H-M   'P 1'
#
loop_
_entity.id
_entity.type
_entity.pdbx_description
1 polymer ?
#
loop_
_entity_poly.entity_id
_entity_poly.type
_entity_poly.pdbx_seq_one_letter_code
_entity_poly.pdbx_strand_id
1 'polypeptide(L)'
;MSALDVVLEKFSETGWGVAARESVSGGRSVNPSRVDLVRGKQRFLLLAYAWKITHEGKGRTGMNYRIQTTRSHEGDLLHEEGRQTVGFGVDADREVIAAFDGWTKRATGSSSSVHIDRATLDKAAADGFAVEEPHWDSRAAARYSDAHLLLPWISDQQAARTAAVQPLEYVISDDEATVVADLWNSAPAAWLRQNDRLVLANREGNDLLDTAIWRITDLKVKTVTKEGRNPRRNVTFTCRRYGRVTTVHKATFLAGLTKREPTP
;
A
#
# COMPACT_ATOMS: atom_id res chain seq x y z
N MET A 1 -21.71 15.92 4.39
CA MET A 1 -21.30 14.60 3.88
C MET A 1 -19.82 14.40 4.14
N SER A 2 -19.42 13.29 4.76
CA SER A 2 -18.01 12.96 5.01
C SER A 2 -17.35 12.38 3.75
N ALA A 3 -16.01 12.35 3.69
CA ALA A 3 -15.30 11.73 2.56
C ALA A 3 -15.64 10.25 2.41
N LEU A 4 -15.85 9.53 3.52
CA LEU A 4 -16.29 8.14 3.48
C LEU A 4 -17.69 8.01 2.89
N ASP A 5 -18.62 8.91 3.22
CA ASP A 5 -19.98 8.87 2.67
C ASP A 5 -19.96 9.00 1.14
N VAL A 6 -19.12 9.90 0.59
CA VAL A 6 -18.93 10.04 -0.87
C VAL A 6 -18.42 8.73 -1.47
N VAL A 7 -17.39 8.12 -0.88
CA VAL A 7 -16.84 6.85 -1.38
C VAL A 7 -17.90 5.75 -1.41
N LEU A 8 -18.67 5.60 -0.32
CA LEU A 8 -19.71 4.58 -0.23
C LEU A 8 -20.88 4.84 -1.17
N GLU A 9 -21.25 6.10 -1.37
CA GLU A 9 -22.25 6.51 -2.37
C GLU A 9 -21.80 6.11 -3.78
N LYS A 10 -20.55 6.38 -4.16
CA LYS A 10 -20.04 6.01 -5.50
C LYS A 10 -19.87 4.51 -5.71
N PHE A 11 -19.56 3.75 -4.67
CA PHE A 11 -19.68 2.29 -4.73
C PHE A 11 -21.15 1.84 -4.89
N SER A 12 -22.09 2.50 -4.21
CA SER A 12 -23.52 2.19 -4.31
C SER A 12 -24.09 2.46 -5.70
N GLU A 13 -23.71 3.58 -6.33
CA GLU A 13 -24.07 3.93 -7.71
C GLU A 13 -23.59 2.88 -8.74
N THR A 14 -22.54 2.11 -8.41
CA THR A 14 -21.99 1.04 -9.25
C THR A 14 -22.46 -0.36 -8.85
N GLY A 15 -23.52 -0.44 -8.03
CA GLY A 15 -24.21 -1.68 -7.68
C GLY A 15 -23.70 -2.40 -6.43
N TRP A 16 -22.83 -1.78 -5.62
CA TRP A 16 -22.39 -2.33 -4.35
C TRP A 16 -23.24 -1.85 -3.18
N GLY A 17 -23.83 -2.77 -2.41
CA GLY A 17 -24.51 -2.43 -1.17
C GLY A 17 -23.56 -2.30 0.02
N VAL A 18 -23.87 -1.40 0.97
CA VAL A 18 -23.21 -1.36 2.29
C VAL A 18 -23.99 -2.25 3.25
N ALA A 19 -23.48 -3.45 3.54
CA ALA A 19 -24.12 -4.40 4.45
C ALA A 19 -23.90 -4.04 5.93
N ALA A 20 -22.73 -3.49 6.26
CA ALA A 20 -22.40 -3.04 7.60
C ALA A 20 -21.42 -1.85 7.55
N ARG A 21 -21.55 -0.96 8.53
CA ARG A 21 -20.63 0.17 8.76
C ARG A 21 -20.53 0.43 10.26
N GLU A 22 -19.32 0.40 10.80
CA GLU A 22 -19.05 0.63 12.22
C GLU A 22 -17.84 1.55 12.38
N SER A 23 -17.96 2.61 13.17
CA SER A 23 -16.80 3.45 13.52
C SER A 23 -15.95 2.75 14.58
N VAL A 24 -14.64 2.67 14.36
CA VAL A 24 -13.71 1.99 15.27
C VAL A 24 -13.29 2.88 16.43
N SER A 25 -13.20 4.21 16.21
CA SER A 25 -12.55 5.12 17.16
C SER A 25 -13.51 5.80 18.15
N GLY A 26 -14.82 5.49 18.13
CA GLY A 26 -15.81 5.92 19.13
C GLY A 26 -16.03 7.44 19.32
N GLY A 27 -15.17 8.29 18.74
CA GLY A 27 -15.24 9.75 18.80
C GLY A 27 -15.97 10.37 17.61
N ARG A 28 -15.85 11.69 17.45
CA ARG A 28 -16.45 12.45 16.32
C ARG A 28 -15.84 12.12 14.94
N SER A 29 -14.77 11.32 14.89
CA SER A 29 -14.10 10.93 13.65
C SER A 29 -14.74 9.68 13.06
N VAL A 30 -14.98 9.70 11.75
CA VAL A 30 -15.43 8.53 10.97
C VAL A 30 -14.28 7.58 10.60
N ASN A 31 -13.05 7.91 11.00
CA ASN A 31 -11.86 7.14 10.65
C ASN A 31 -11.28 6.38 11.86
N PRO A 32 -10.78 5.15 11.66
CA PRO A 32 -11.22 4.24 10.60
C PRO A 32 -12.66 3.75 10.85
N SER A 33 -13.31 3.29 9.78
CA SER A 33 -14.58 2.56 9.85
C SER A 33 -14.40 1.14 9.30
N ARG A 34 -14.99 0.15 9.97
CA ARG A 34 -15.23 -1.17 9.37
C ARG A 34 -16.36 -1.02 8.36
N VAL A 35 -16.14 -1.46 7.14
CA VAL A 35 -17.13 -1.40 6.05
C VAL A 35 -17.22 -2.76 5.40
N ASP A 36 -18.45 -3.25 5.24
CA ASP A 36 -18.74 -4.47 4.51
C ASP A 36 -19.50 -4.10 3.24
N LEU A 37 -18.86 -4.26 2.08
CA LEU A 37 -19.48 -4.06 0.78
C LEU A 37 -19.93 -5.41 0.22
N VAL A 38 -21.11 -5.44 -0.39
CA VAL A 38 -21.69 -6.66 -0.98
C VAL A 38 -22.24 -6.41 -2.37
N ARG A 39 -22.03 -7.37 -3.28
CA ARG A 39 -22.65 -7.37 -4.62
C ARG A 39 -22.90 -8.81 -5.07
N GLY A 40 -24.15 -9.25 -5.02
CA GLY A 40 -24.51 -10.65 -5.23
C GLY A 40 -23.78 -11.56 -4.24
N LYS A 41 -22.92 -12.46 -4.74
CA LYS A 41 -22.09 -13.35 -3.92
C LYS A 41 -20.73 -12.76 -3.51
N GLN A 42 -20.37 -11.58 -4.03
CA GLN A 42 -19.11 -10.92 -3.71
C GLN A 42 -19.23 -10.14 -2.40
N ARG A 43 -18.20 -10.22 -1.55
CA ARG A 43 -18.10 -9.45 -0.31
C ARG A 43 -16.69 -8.87 -0.17
N PHE A 44 -16.60 -7.60 0.17
CA PHE A 44 -15.36 -6.91 0.52
C PHE A 44 -15.44 -6.43 1.96
N LEU A 45 -14.49 -6.85 2.77
CA LEU A 45 -14.36 -6.44 4.16
C LEU A 45 -13.22 -5.43 4.26
N LEU A 46 -13.55 -4.18 4.52
CA LEU A 46 -12.60 -3.08 4.56
C LEU A 46 -12.46 -2.54 5.97
N LEU A 47 -11.24 -2.11 6.30
CA LEU A 47 -10.96 -1.16 7.36
C LEU A 47 -10.60 0.16 6.67
N ALA A 48 -11.62 0.98 6.47
CA ALA A 48 -11.56 2.14 5.60
C ALA A 48 -11.18 3.39 6.37
N TYR A 49 -10.19 4.11 5.84
CA TYR A 49 -9.94 5.49 6.19
C TYR A 49 -10.30 6.37 4.99
N ALA A 50 -10.92 7.53 5.19
CA ALA A 50 -11.25 8.43 4.09
C ALA A 50 -11.05 9.91 4.47
N TRP A 51 -10.43 10.66 3.57
CA TRP A 51 -10.20 12.10 3.74
C TRP A 51 -10.39 12.86 2.43
N LYS A 52 -10.41 14.19 2.51
CA LYS A 52 -10.37 15.04 1.32
C LYS A 52 -8.95 15.12 0.78
N ILE A 53 -8.82 15.15 -0.54
CA ILE A 53 -7.59 15.52 -1.22
C ILE A 53 -7.43 17.03 -1.12
N THR A 54 -6.22 17.49 -0.79
CA THR A 54 -5.88 18.91 -0.72
C THR A 54 -4.60 19.17 -1.52
N HIS A 55 -4.47 20.35 -2.09
CA HIS A 55 -3.21 20.81 -2.67
C HIS A 55 -2.10 20.82 -1.61
N GLU A 56 -0.88 20.47 -2.00
CA GLU A 56 0.28 20.76 -1.16
C GLU A 56 0.37 22.26 -0.88
N GLY A 57 0.65 22.63 0.37
CA GLY A 57 0.62 24.01 0.83
C GLY A 57 1.56 24.96 0.06
N LYS A 58 1.31 26.27 0.22
CA LYS A 58 2.03 27.38 -0.40
C LYS A 58 3.57 27.18 -0.33
N GLY A 59 4.25 27.17 -1.47
CA GLY A 59 5.72 27.06 -1.56
C GLY A 59 6.27 25.71 -2.02
N ARG A 60 5.42 24.71 -2.30
CA ARG A 60 5.82 23.46 -2.97
C ARG A 60 5.35 23.48 -4.41
N THR A 61 6.15 22.92 -5.32
CA THR A 61 5.82 22.78 -6.74
C THR A 61 4.49 22.04 -6.84
N GLY A 62 3.43 22.68 -7.33
CA GLY A 62 2.03 22.21 -7.29
C GLY A 62 1.71 20.95 -8.12
N MET A 63 2.62 19.99 -8.14
CA MET A 63 2.54 18.71 -8.84
C MET A 63 2.02 17.58 -7.96
N ASN A 64 2.05 17.74 -6.63
CA ASN A 64 1.66 16.71 -5.69
C ASN A 64 0.43 17.14 -4.88
N TYR A 65 -0.48 16.20 -4.68
CA TYR A 65 -1.64 16.33 -3.82
C TYR A 65 -1.44 15.47 -2.58
N ARG A 66 -2.13 15.85 -1.49
CA ARG A 66 -2.08 15.09 -0.24
C ARG A 66 -3.45 14.68 0.23
N ILE A 67 -3.56 13.42 0.61
CA ILE A 67 -4.64 12.91 1.44
C ILE A 67 -4.20 13.20 2.88
N GLN A 68 -4.79 14.22 3.49
CA GLN A 68 -4.45 14.60 4.87
C GLN A 68 -4.96 13.55 5.83
N THR A 69 -4.09 12.69 6.34
CA THR A 69 -4.47 11.66 7.28
C THR A 69 -4.48 12.25 8.69
N THR A 70 -5.47 13.09 8.99
CA THR A 70 -5.68 13.59 10.36
C THR A 70 -5.93 12.36 11.23
N ARG A 71 -4.97 12.07 12.11
CA ARG A 71 -5.00 10.89 12.98
C ARG A 71 -6.23 10.95 13.87
N SER A 72 -7.03 9.89 13.87
CA SER A 72 -8.11 9.66 14.84
C SER A 72 -7.68 8.85 16.05
N HIS A 73 -6.47 8.30 16.02
CA HIS A 73 -5.86 7.52 17.09
C HIS A 73 -4.34 7.75 17.10
N GLU A 74 -3.69 7.43 18.22
CA GLU A 74 -2.24 7.41 18.31
C GLU A 74 -1.65 6.23 17.51
N GLY A 75 -0.44 6.39 16.97
CA GLY A 75 0.29 5.31 16.32
C GLY A 75 0.04 5.12 14.82
N ASP A 76 0.42 3.94 14.34
CA ASP A 76 0.35 3.49 12.95
C ASP A 76 -1.10 3.23 12.49
N LEU A 77 -1.35 3.18 11.18
CA LEU A 77 -2.67 2.76 10.68
C LEU A 77 -3.00 1.36 11.22
N LEU A 78 -4.26 1.18 11.62
CA LEU A 78 -4.74 -0.06 12.18
C LEU A 78 -4.84 -1.13 11.09
N HIS A 79 -4.62 -2.37 11.51
CA HIS A 79 -4.82 -3.57 10.72
C HIS A 79 -5.68 -4.54 11.53
N GLU A 80 -6.64 -5.19 10.86
CA GLU A 80 -7.53 -6.17 11.47
C GLU A 80 -7.54 -7.42 10.58
N GLU A 81 -7.40 -8.59 11.20
CA GLU A 81 -7.40 -9.86 10.47
C GLU A 81 -8.73 -10.03 9.70
N GLY A 82 -8.63 -10.50 8.45
CA GLY A 82 -9.80 -10.66 7.58
C GLY A 82 -10.36 -9.36 6.99
N ARG A 83 -9.80 -8.19 7.33
CA ARG A 83 -10.18 -6.90 6.72
C ARG A 83 -9.01 -6.25 6.01
N GLN A 84 -9.27 -5.73 4.83
CA GLN A 84 -8.27 -4.96 4.10
C GLN A 84 -8.25 -3.50 4.56
N THR A 85 -7.11 -3.07 5.11
CA THR A 85 -6.89 -1.66 5.42
C THR A 85 -6.66 -0.87 4.14
N VAL A 86 -7.52 0.10 3.88
CA VAL A 86 -7.44 0.98 2.70
C VAL A 86 -7.68 2.42 3.11
N GLY A 87 -6.89 3.33 2.54
CA GLY A 87 -7.14 4.75 2.65
C GLY A 87 -7.71 5.32 1.36
N PHE A 88 -8.68 6.21 1.48
CA PHE A 88 -9.33 6.91 0.38
C PHE A 88 -9.08 8.41 0.45
N GLY A 89 -8.91 9.02 -0.73
CA GLY A 89 -8.86 10.45 -0.93
C GLY A 89 -9.97 10.89 -1.88
N VAL A 90 -10.76 11.89 -1.50
CA VAL A 90 -11.82 12.43 -2.36
C VAL A 90 -11.39 13.79 -2.91
N ASP A 91 -11.29 13.90 -4.24
CA ASP A 91 -11.14 15.14 -4.97
C ASP A 91 -12.49 15.45 -5.66
N ALA A 92 -13.25 16.37 -5.07
CA ALA A 92 -14.57 16.74 -5.58
C ALA A 92 -14.48 17.60 -6.85
N ASP A 93 -13.42 18.39 -7.01
CA ASP A 93 -13.26 19.29 -8.15
C ASP A 93 -12.99 18.49 -9.44
N ARG A 94 -12.30 17.35 -9.31
CA ARG A 94 -12.06 16.39 -10.40
C ARG A 94 -13.08 15.27 -10.50
N GLU A 95 -13.98 15.15 -9.53
CA GLU A 95 -14.85 13.98 -9.36
C GLU A 95 -14.07 12.65 -9.33
N VAL A 96 -12.99 12.60 -8.56
CA VAL A 96 -12.08 11.44 -8.46
C VAL A 96 -11.97 10.94 -7.02
N ILE A 97 -11.90 9.61 -6.88
CA ILE A 97 -11.53 8.90 -5.66
C ILE A 97 -10.15 8.30 -5.85
N ALA A 98 -9.19 8.73 -5.03
CA ALA A 98 -7.92 8.05 -4.86
C ALA A 98 -8.02 6.95 -3.80
N ALA A 99 -7.22 5.90 -3.94
CA ALA A 99 -7.03 4.85 -2.94
C ALA A 99 -5.55 4.55 -2.75
N PHE A 100 -5.18 4.16 -1.53
CA PHE A 100 -3.84 3.65 -1.20
C PHE A 100 -3.94 2.44 -0.28
N ASP A 101 -2.97 1.54 -0.41
CA ASP A 101 -2.84 0.37 0.44
C ASP A 101 -2.45 0.80 1.87
N GLY A 102 -3.31 0.53 2.84
CA GLY A 102 -3.03 0.90 4.24
C GLY A 102 -1.79 0.20 4.80
N TRP A 103 -1.42 -0.96 4.25
CA TRP A 103 -0.22 -1.70 4.67
C TRP A 103 1.06 -0.96 4.31
N THR A 104 1.20 -0.50 3.06
CA THR A 104 2.41 0.24 2.62
C THR A 104 2.56 1.54 3.40
N LYS A 105 1.44 2.16 3.77
CA LYS A 105 1.39 3.43 4.51
C LYS A 105 1.14 3.27 6.01
N ARG A 106 1.32 2.06 6.56
CA ARG A 106 1.07 1.77 7.99
C ARG A 106 1.86 2.69 8.92
N ALA A 107 3.11 2.98 8.55
CA ALA A 107 4.00 3.82 9.30
C ALA A 107 3.63 5.30 9.13
N THR A 108 2.83 5.83 10.03
CA THR A 108 2.50 7.26 10.03
C THR A 108 3.44 8.02 10.96
N GLY A 109 3.91 9.19 10.54
CA GLY A 109 4.56 10.16 11.43
C GLY A 109 3.54 11.02 12.18
N SER A 110 3.98 11.91 13.07
CA SER A 110 3.11 12.81 13.87
C SER A 110 2.17 13.67 13.02
N SER A 111 2.57 13.99 11.79
CA SER A 111 1.72 14.52 10.73
C SER A 111 1.86 13.58 9.54
N SER A 112 0.90 12.68 9.38
CA SER A 112 0.89 11.78 8.21
C SER A 112 0.07 12.40 7.10
N SER A 113 0.59 12.26 5.90
CA SER A 113 -0.13 12.51 4.66
C SER A 113 0.35 11.51 3.63
N VAL A 114 -0.57 10.96 2.85
CA VAL A 114 -0.21 10.17 1.69
C VAL A 114 -0.24 11.09 0.49
N HIS A 115 0.89 11.17 -0.21
CA HIS A 115 1.00 11.94 -1.43
C HIS A 115 0.42 11.13 -2.57
N ILE A 116 -0.23 11.80 -3.52
CA ILE A 116 -0.64 11.23 -4.81
C ILE A 116 -0.35 12.25 -5.89
N ASP A 117 0.19 11.78 -7.01
CA ASP A 117 0.61 12.66 -8.09
C ASP A 117 -0.59 13.27 -8.81
N ARG A 118 -0.47 14.55 -9.19
CA ARG A 118 -1.46 15.22 -10.02
C ARG A 118 -1.74 14.46 -11.30
N ALA A 119 -0.70 13.94 -11.93
CA ALA A 119 -0.82 13.19 -13.19
C ALA A 119 -1.72 11.97 -13.04
N THR A 120 -1.65 11.26 -11.90
CA THR A 120 -2.53 10.12 -11.59
C THR A 120 -3.98 10.56 -11.47
N LEU A 121 -4.25 11.67 -10.77
CA LEU A 121 -5.61 12.21 -10.62
C LEU A 121 -6.20 12.71 -11.94
N ASP A 122 -5.41 13.48 -12.69
CA ASP A 122 -5.82 14.03 -14.00
C ASP A 122 -6.07 12.88 -15.00
N LYS A 123 -5.22 11.83 -14.99
CA LYS A 123 -5.42 10.63 -15.81
C LYS A 123 -6.67 9.85 -15.41
N ALA A 124 -6.93 9.63 -14.12
CA ALA A 124 -8.13 8.96 -13.67
C ALA A 124 -9.42 9.72 -14.04
N ALA A 125 -9.39 11.05 -13.98
CA ALA A 125 -10.50 11.89 -14.42
C ALA A 125 -10.80 11.72 -15.92
N ALA A 126 -9.75 11.67 -16.75
CA ALA A 126 -9.87 11.53 -18.21
C ALA A 126 -10.23 10.10 -18.65
N ASP A 127 -9.48 9.11 -18.16
CA ASP A 127 -9.49 7.73 -18.66
C ASP A 127 -10.38 6.80 -17.81
N GLY A 128 -10.89 7.30 -16.69
CA GLY A 128 -11.73 6.56 -15.74
C GLY A 128 -10.94 5.92 -14.59
N PHE A 129 -9.70 5.50 -14.84
CA PHE A 129 -8.85 4.85 -13.84
C PHE A 129 -7.36 5.06 -14.11
N ALA A 130 -6.58 5.20 -13.04
CA ALA A 130 -5.12 5.28 -13.11
C ALA A 130 -4.47 4.62 -11.89
N VAL A 131 -3.28 4.05 -12.09
CA VAL A 131 -2.41 3.50 -11.04
C VAL A 131 -1.14 4.32 -11.02
N GLU A 132 -0.64 4.64 -9.83
CA GLU A 132 0.64 5.34 -9.68
C GLU A 132 1.80 4.35 -9.61
N GLU A 133 2.89 4.69 -10.27
CA GLU A 133 4.18 4.01 -10.12
C GLU A 133 5.02 4.66 -9.02
N PRO A 134 5.86 3.90 -8.31
CA PRO A 134 6.09 2.47 -8.49
C PRO A 134 4.99 1.64 -7.80
N HIS A 135 4.64 0.48 -8.38
CA HIS A 135 3.60 -0.40 -7.83
C HIS A 135 3.76 -0.79 -6.35
N TRP A 136 4.99 -0.87 -5.83
CA TRP A 136 5.24 -1.16 -4.41
C TRP A 136 4.82 -0.03 -3.47
N ASP A 137 4.65 1.17 -4.02
CA ASP A 137 4.02 2.31 -3.37
C ASP A 137 2.56 2.44 -3.82
N SER A 138 1.78 1.39 -3.53
CA SER A 138 0.50 1.13 -4.20
C SER A 138 -0.54 2.23 -3.99
N ARG A 139 -0.79 2.99 -5.06
CA ARG A 139 -1.89 3.97 -5.16
C ARG A 139 -2.63 3.81 -6.47
N ALA A 140 -3.91 4.11 -6.43
CA ALA A 140 -4.75 4.22 -7.62
C ALA A 140 -5.74 5.37 -7.47
N ALA A 141 -6.34 5.76 -8.59
CA ALA A 141 -7.44 6.71 -8.62
C ALA A 141 -8.46 6.27 -9.66
N ALA A 142 -9.74 6.55 -9.39
CA ALA A 142 -10.84 6.32 -10.31
C ALA A 142 -11.77 7.54 -10.32
N ARG A 143 -12.34 7.89 -11.47
CA ARG A 143 -13.43 8.87 -11.50
C ARG A 143 -14.67 8.30 -10.81
N TYR A 144 -15.57 9.16 -10.34
CA TYR A 144 -16.75 8.76 -9.56
C TYR A 144 -17.60 7.67 -10.24
N SER A 145 -17.88 7.81 -11.54
CA SER A 145 -18.64 6.81 -12.31
C SER A 145 -17.94 5.45 -12.43
N ASP A 146 -16.62 5.41 -12.27
CA ASP A 146 -15.79 4.21 -12.35
C ASP A 146 -15.20 3.79 -11.00
N ALA A 147 -15.75 4.27 -9.88
CA ALA A 147 -15.26 3.97 -8.54
C ALA A 147 -15.11 2.45 -8.29
N HIS A 148 -15.99 1.64 -8.89
CA HIS A 148 -15.93 0.17 -8.82
C HIS A 148 -14.59 -0.45 -9.28
N LEU A 149 -13.82 0.23 -10.14
CA LEU A 149 -12.50 -0.22 -10.59
C LEU A 149 -11.46 -0.23 -9.46
N LEU A 150 -11.70 0.51 -8.38
CA LEU A 150 -10.85 0.46 -7.19
C LEU A 150 -10.97 -0.87 -6.45
N LEU A 151 -12.10 -1.60 -6.53
CA LEU A 151 -12.29 -2.83 -5.74
C LEU A 151 -11.44 -4.01 -6.23
N PRO A 152 -11.34 -4.30 -7.55
CA PRO A 152 -10.33 -5.23 -8.05
C PRO A 152 -8.91 -4.82 -7.67
N TRP A 153 -8.57 -3.54 -7.82
CA TRP A 153 -7.25 -3.03 -7.44
C TRP A 153 -6.97 -3.21 -5.93
N ILE A 154 -7.95 -2.95 -5.06
CA ILE A 154 -7.89 -3.21 -3.62
C ILE A 154 -7.64 -4.72 -3.41
N SER A 155 -8.45 -5.59 -4.00
CA SER A 155 -8.28 -7.05 -3.89
C SER A 155 -6.88 -7.52 -4.28
N ASP A 156 -6.34 -6.99 -5.38
CA ASP A 156 -5.00 -7.31 -5.88
C ASP A 156 -3.90 -6.95 -4.89
N GLN A 157 -4.17 -6.03 -3.95
CA GLN A 157 -3.18 -5.71 -2.93
C GLN A 157 -2.91 -6.87 -1.96
N GLN A 158 -3.80 -7.86 -1.88
CA GLN A 158 -3.64 -9.06 -1.04
C GLN A 158 -2.96 -10.22 -1.76
N ALA A 159 -2.81 -10.14 -3.09
CA ALA A 159 -2.16 -11.21 -3.84
C ALA A 159 -0.70 -11.37 -3.41
N ALA A 160 -0.24 -12.61 -3.26
CA ALA A 160 1.14 -12.90 -2.86
C ALA A 160 2.13 -12.35 -3.88
N ARG A 161 3.13 -11.61 -3.40
CA ARG A 161 4.07 -10.84 -4.22
C ARG A 161 5.45 -11.42 -4.16
N THR A 162 6.30 -10.99 -5.09
CA THR A 162 7.74 -11.22 -5.04
C THR A 162 8.46 -9.90 -5.24
N ALA A 163 9.39 -9.54 -4.36
CA ALA A 163 10.19 -8.33 -4.49
C ALA A 163 11.69 -8.61 -4.31
N ALA A 164 12.51 -7.76 -4.94
CA ALA A 164 13.94 -7.70 -4.62
C ALA A 164 14.14 -6.87 -3.35
N VAL A 165 14.84 -7.45 -2.37
CA VAL A 165 15.16 -6.79 -1.10
C VAL A 165 16.67 -6.61 -1.02
N GLN A 166 17.12 -5.39 -0.71
CA GLN A 166 18.50 -5.11 -0.33
C GLN A 166 18.62 -5.20 1.19
N PRO A 167 19.16 -6.31 1.74
CA PRO A 167 19.27 -6.46 3.18
C PRO A 167 20.33 -5.52 3.75
N LEU A 168 20.08 -5.04 4.97
CA LEU A 168 21.13 -4.53 5.86
C LEU A 168 21.95 -5.69 6.41
N GLU A 169 21.27 -6.74 6.85
CA GLU A 169 21.82 -7.95 7.44
C GLU A 169 20.98 -9.16 7.00
N TYR A 170 21.61 -10.32 6.84
CA TYR A 170 20.90 -11.56 6.62
C TYR A 170 21.68 -12.76 7.16
N VAL A 171 20.95 -13.78 7.60
CA VAL A 171 21.48 -15.08 8.02
C VAL A 171 20.69 -16.15 7.28
N ILE A 172 21.39 -17.07 6.62
CA ILE A 172 20.80 -18.22 5.91
C ILE A 172 21.30 -19.49 6.59
N SER A 173 20.38 -20.38 6.92
CA SER A 173 20.66 -21.72 7.45
C SER A 173 19.74 -22.71 6.74
N ASP A 174 20.30 -23.51 5.84
CA ASP A 174 19.56 -24.48 5.03
C ASP A 174 18.30 -23.88 4.38
N ASP A 175 17.12 -24.32 4.80
CA ASP A 175 15.82 -23.89 4.26
C ASP A 175 15.21 -22.70 5.01
N GLU A 176 15.97 -22.03 5.88
CA GLU A 176 15.54 -20.88 6.66
C GLU A 176 16.43 -19.66 6.42
N ALA A 177 15.82 -18.48 6.48
CA ALA A 177 16.55 -17.22 6.45
C ALA A 177 15.93 -16.18 7.38
N THR A 178 16.79 -15.38 8.02
CA THR A 178 16.40 -14.13 8.68
C THR A 178 16.98 -12.97 7.89
N VAL A 179 16.14 -12.01 7.51
CA VAL A 179 16.52 -10.88 6.64
C VAL A 179 16.11 -9.58 7.30
N VAL A 180 17.05 -8.66 7.51
CA VAL A 180 16.79 -7.33 8.05
C VAL A 180 16.91 -6.31 6.92
N ALA A 181 15.88 -5.51 6.70
CA ALA A 181 15.87 -4.47 5.67
C ALA A 181 15.44 -3.11 6.24
N ASP A 182 16.03 -2.04 5.70
CA ASP A 182 15.62 -0.67 5.97
C ASP A 182 14.40 -0.32 5.09
N LEU A 183 13.30 0.11 5.71
CA LEU A 183 12.05 0.41 4.99
C LEU A 183 12.13 1.67 4.12
N TRP A 184 13.13 2.52 4.33
CA TRP A 184 13.39 3.73 3.56
C TRP A 184 14.34 3.46 2.38
N ASN A 185 15.45 2.74 2.64
CA ASN A 185 16.47 2.49 1.62
C ASN A 185 16.16 1.28 0.73
N SER A 186 15.37 0.33 1.22
CA SER A 186 14.87 -0.81 0.43
C SER A 186 13.35 -0.73 0.37
N ALA A 187 12.85 0.28 -0.35
CA ALA A 187 11.43 0.62 -0.37
C ALA A 187 10.49 -0.56 -0.74
N PRO A 188 10.85 -1.51 -1.64
CA PRO A 188 10.04 -2.70 -1.87
C PRO A 188 9.82 -3.56 -0.60
N ALA A 189 10.74 -3.54 0.38
CA ALA A 189 10.57 -4.25 1.64
C ALA A 189 9.38 -3.71 2.47
N ALA A 190 9.02 -2.43 2.32
CA ALA A 190 7.85 -1.87 2.99
C ALA A 190 6.53 -2.44 2.47
N TRP A 191 6.53 -3.01 1.27
CA TRP A 191 5.37 -3.58 0.60
C TRP A 191 5.05 -5.01 1.00
N LEU A 192 6.05 -5.74 1.49
CA LEU A 192 5.97 -7.17 1.75
C LEU A 192 5.16 -7.49 3.02
N ARG A 193 4.40 -8.59 2.94
CA ARG A 193 3.57 -9.19 3.99
C ARG A 193 4.00 -10.62 4.29
N GLN A 194 3.37 -11.20 5.31
CA GLN A 194 3.38 -12.64 5.49
C GLN A 194 2.87 -13.33 4.21
N ASN A 195 3.50 -14.45 3.83
CA ASN A 195 3.30 -15.20 2.59
C ASN A 195 3.81 -14.56 1.29
N ASP A 196 4.22 -13.29 1.31
CA ASP A 196 4.97 -12.74 0.20
C ASP A 196 6.35 -13.38 0.10
N ARG A 197 7.03 -13.11 -1.01
CA ARG A 197 8.31 -13.69 -1.36
C ARG A 197 9.32 -12.58 -1.55
N LEU A 198 10.57 -12.88 -1.21
CA LEU A 198 11.70 -12.01 -1.47
C LEU A 198 12.84 -12.78 -2.14
N VAL A 199 13.62 -12.03 -2.90
CA VAL A 199 14.96 -12.43 -3.33
C VAL A 199 15.95 -11.43 -2.75
N LEU A 200 17.14 -11.90 -2.39
CA LEU A 200 18.18 -11.04 -1.84
C LEU A 200 19.00 -10.43 -2.98
N ALA A 201 18.93 -9.12 -3.10
CA ALA A 201 19.71 -8.36 -4.07
C ALA A 201 20.87 -7.62 -3.38
N ASN A 202 21.99 -7.45 -4.09
CA ASN A 202 23.05 -6.57 -3.62
C ASN A 202 22.57 -5.10 -3.59
N ARG A 203 23.40 -4.22 -3.03
CA ARG A 203 23.05 -2.81 -2.82
C ARG A 203 22.73 -2.09 -4.14
N GLU A 204 23.43 -2.46 -5.20
CA GLU A 204 23.27 -1.91 -6.55
C GLU A 204 22.00 -2.44 -7.25
N GLY A 205 21.37 -3.49 -6.72
CA GLY A 205 20.17 -4.11 -7.29
C GLY A 205 20.42 -4.85 -8.62
N ASN A 206 21.67 -5.23 -8.91
CA ASN A 206 22.07 -5.83 -10.18
C ASN A 206 22.57 -7.28 -10.07
N ASP A 207 22.79 -7.79 -8.85
CA ASP A 207 23.16 -9.19 -8.61
C ASP A 207 22.39 -9.77 -7.42
N LEU A 208 22.24 -11.10 -7.43
CA LEU A 208 21.63 -11.88 -6.36
C LEU A 208 22.69 -12.23 -5.30
N LEU A 209 22.39 -11.95 -4.03
CA LEU A 209 23.23 -12.38 -2.90
C LEU A 209 23.07 -13.87 -2.59
N ASP A 210 21.91 -14.43 -2.96
CA ASP A 210 21.60 -15.85 -2.87
C ASP A 210 20.63 -16.22 -4.00
N THR A 211 20.66 -17.48 -4.43
CA THR A 211 19.81 -17.99 -5.51
C THR A 211 18.42 -18.38 -5.05
N ALA A 212 18.13 -18.45 -3.76
CA ALA A 212 16.80 -18.88 -3.29
C ALA A 212 15.76 -17.76 -3.37
N ILE A 213 14.51 -18.19 -3.56
CA ILE A 213 13.32 -17.39 -3.34
C ILE A 213 12.83 -17.73 -1.94
N TRP A 214 12.67 -16.71 -1.11
CA TRP A 214 12.35 -16.85 0.31
C TRP A 214 10.91 -16.43 0.54
N ARG A 215 10.06 -17.33 1.04
CA ARG A 215 8.70 -16.99 1.46
C ARG A 215 8.73 -16.50 2.90
N ILE A 216 8.14 -15.33 3.14
CA ILE A 216 8.01 -14.72 4.46
C ILE A 216 7.00 -15.51 5.28
N THR A 217 7.43 -16.05 6.41
CA THR A 217 6.57 -16.76 7.37
C THR A 217 6.17 -15.86 8.54
N ASP A 218 7.01 -14.88 8.87
CA ASP A 218 6.74 -13.88 9.90
C ASP A 218 7.51 -12.58 9.60
N LEU A 219 7.04 -11.44 10.14
CA LEU A 219 7.74 -10.16 10.02
C LEU A 219 7.57 -9.29 11.26
N LYS A 220 8.65 -8.60 11.65
CA LYS A 220 8.66 -7.68 12.79
C LYS A 220 9.25 -6.33 12.40
N VAL A 221 8.48 -5.27 12.60
CA VAL A 221 8.96 -3.89 12.37
C VAL A 221 9.48 -3.31 13.68
N LYS A 222 10.68 -2.70 13.66
CA LYS A 222 11.28 -1.99 14.78
C LYS A 222 11.68 -0.58 14.38
N THR A 223 11.38 0.39 15.23
CA THR A 223 11.92 1.75 15.11
C THR A 223 13.36 1.78 15.56
N VAL A 224 14.27 2.24 14.69
CA VAL A 224 15.71 2.24 14.93
C VAL A 224 16.20 3.60 15.41
N THR A 225 15.63 4.69 14.89
CA THR A 225 15.89 6.05 15.38
C THR A 225 14.58 6.74 15.76
N LYS A 226 14.59 7.37 16.95
CA LYS A 226 13.50 8.26 17.41
C LYS A 226 13.74 9.73 17.06
N GLU A 227 14.87 10.05 16.43
CA GLU A 227 15.24 11.44 16.14
C GLU A 227 14.55 11.99 14.89
N GLY A 228 13.91 13.15 15.03
CA GLY A 228 13.31 13.90 13.92
C GLY A 228 11.85 13.57 13.62
N ARG A 229 11.31 14.22 12.57
CA ARG A 229 9.89 14.08 12.15
C ARG A 229 9.57 12.74 11.47
N ASN A 230 10.58 12.02 10.98
CA ASN A 230 10.44 10.79 10.20
C ASN A 230 11.30 9.66 10.81
N PRO A 231 10.77 8.85 11.74
CA PRO A 231 11.55 7.80 12.39
C PRO A 231 12.00 6.74 11.38
N ARG A 232 13.29 6.35 11.41
CA ARG A 232 13.77 5.21 10.60
C ARG A 232 13.29 3.91 11.21
N ARG A 233 12.87 2.98 10.35
CA ARG A 233 12.36 1.67 10.75
C ARG A 233 13.02 0.58 9.93
N ASN A 234 13.34 -0.50 10.62
CA ASN A 234 13.77 -1.75 9.99
C ASN A 234 12.64 -2.76 10.09
N VAL A 235 12.59 -3.65 9.12
CA VAL A 235 11.78 -4.87 9.18
C VAL A 235 12.72 -6.06 9.25
N THR A 236 12.37 -7.01 10.10
CA THR A 236 13.00 -8.32 10.16
C THR A 236 12.01 -9.32 9.60
N PHE A 237 12.36 -9.97 8.50
CA PHE A 237 11.61 -11.08 7.92
C PHE A 237 12.19 -12.40 8.39
N THR A 238 11.34 -13.28 8.88
CA THR A 238 11.64 -14.70 9.03
C THR A 238 11.08 -15.42 7.82
N CYS A 239 11.92 -16.21 7.16
CA CYS A 239 11.60 -16.80 5.88
C CYS A 239 11.90 -18.29 5.83
N ARG A 240 11.17 -18.99 4.95
CA ARG A 240 11.45 -20.36 4.53
C ARG A 240 11.73 -20.40 3.04
N ARG A 241 12.65 -21.26 2.61
CA ARG A 241 12.94 -21.49 1.19
C ARG A 241 11.67 -21.93 0.46
N TYR A 242 11.35 -21.21 -0.62
CA TYR A 242 10.20 -21.46 -1.47
C TYR A 242 10.61 -22.02 -2.84
N GLY A 243 11.71 -21.52 -3.39
CA GLY A 243 12.20 -21.92 -4.70
C GLY A 243 13.61 -21.41 -4.95
N ARG A 244 14.03 -21.45 -6.21
CA ARG A 244 15.33 -20.94 -6.66
C ARG A 244 15.19 -20.16 -7.96
N VAL A 245 16.04 -19.16 -8.13
CA VAL A 245 16.23 -18.41 -9.35
C VAL A 245 17.30 -19.11 -10.19
N THR A 246 17.00 -19.42 -11.45
CA THR A 246 17.89 -20.14 -12.37
C THR A 246 18.36 -19.31 -13.57
N THR A 247 18.12 -17.99 -13.55
CA THR A 247 18.46 -17.11 -14.68
C THR A 247 19.93 -16.66 -14.66
N VAL A 248 20.51 -16.54 -15.85
CA VAL A 248 21.81 -15.88 -16.06
C VAL A 248 21.68 -14.36 -16.19
N HIS A 249 20.46 -13.86 -16.42
CA HIS A 249 20.16 -12.42 -16.59
C HIS A 249 19.64 -11.79 -15.30
N LYS A 250 20.46 -11.85 -14.23
CA LYS A 250 20.05 -11.46 -12.87
C LYS A 250 19.60 -10.00 -12.77
N ALA A 251 20.32 -9.06 -13.41
CA ALA A 251 19.96 -7.64 -13.39
C ALA A 251 18.57 -7.39 -13.99
N THR A 252 18.25 -8.01 -15.13
CA THR A 252 16.92 -7.90 -15.77
C THR A 252 15.83 -8.51 -14.90
N PHE A 253 16.11 -9.68 -14.30
CA PHE A 253 15.19 -10.32 -13.36
C PHE A 253 14.89 -9.44 -12.15
N LEU A 254 15.92 -8.86 -11.51
CA LEU A 254 15.76 -7.95 -10.37
C LEU A 254 15.04 -6.65 -10.75
N ALA A 255 15.30 -6.12 -11.96
CA ALA A 255 14.58 -4.97 -12.49
C ALA A 255 13.07 -5.25 -12.64
N GLY A 256 12.69 -6.45 -13.11
CA GLY A 256 11.28 -6.87 -13.20
C GLY A 256 10.59 -7.13 -11.85
N LEU A 257 11.36 -7.35 -10.78
CA LEU A 257 10.82 -7.45 -9.41
C LEU A 257 10.69 -6.11 -8.70
N THR A 258 11.31 -5.07 -9.26
CA THR A 258 11.24 -3.70 -8.74
C THR A 258 10.30 -2.81 -9.57
N LYS A 259 10.05 -3.19 -10.84
CA LYS A 259 9.08 -2.60 -11.77
C LYS A 259 8.17 -3.70 -12.28
N ARG A 260 6.86 -3.65 -12.01
CA ARG A 260 5.94 -4.58 -12.67
C ARG A 260 5.65 -4.00 -14.06
N GLU A 261 5.98 -4.71 -15.13
CA GLU A 261 5.26 -4.45 -16.40
C GLU A 261 3.85 -5.04 -16.25
N PRO A 262 2.80 -4.36 -16.74
CA PRO A 262 1.45 -4.89 -16.70
C PRO A 262 1.39 -6.21 -17.47
N THR A 263 0.79 -7.23 -16.87
CA THR A 263 0.37 -8.40 -17.66
C THR A 263 -0.66 -7.91 -18.68
N PRO A 264 -0.51 -8.22 -19.98
CA PRO A 264 -1.51 -7.89 -20.99
C PRO A 264 -2.87 -8.53 -20.70
#